data_AF-A0A920UM27-F1
#
_entry.id   AF-A0A920UM27-F1
#
_cell.length_a   1.000
_cell.length_b   1.000
_cell.length_c   1.000
_cell.angle_alpha   90.00
_cell.angle_beta   90.00
_cell.angle_gamma   90.00
#
_symmetry.space_group_name_H-M   'P 1'
#
loop_
_entity.id
_entity.type
_entity.pdbx_description
1 polymer ?
#
loop_
_entity_poly.entity_id
_entity_poly.type
_entity_poly.pdbx_seq_one_letter_code
_entity_poly.pdbx_strand_id
1 'polypeptide(L)'
;MFLAGAQTKDEVLAVRAETTIPLILGGAGGELSDLDFLGKAGVKVALQGHLSFQASIKAVYDTMKSLRDGVSPGDLQDNLASSALMDQVTRRSDYSQWTNDFLG
;
A
#
# COMPACT_ATOMS: atom_id res chain seq x y z
N MET A 1 -2.71 -7.23 20.34
CA MET A 1 -3.15 -8.55 19.84
C MET A 1 -3.54 -8.44 18.38
N PHE A 2 -3.25 -9.47 17.58
CA PHE A 2 -3.56 -9.50 16.15
C PHE A 2 -4.77 -10.40 15.89
N LEU A 3 -5.84 -9.82 15.34
CA LEU A 3 -7.05 -10.53 14.95
C LEU A 3 -6.99 -10.81 13.45
N ALA A 4 -6.48 -11.97 13.08
CA ALA A 4 -6.25 -12.32 11.68
C ALA A 4 -7.54 -12.47 10.86
N GLY A 5 -8.65 -12.85 11.51
CA GLY A 5 -9.89 -13.23 10.83
C GLY A 5 -11.16 -12.54 11.34
N ALA A 6 -11.05 -11.40 12.04
CA ALA A 6 -12.23 -10.63 12.41
C ALA A 6 -12.94 -10.11 11.14
N GLN A 7 -14.25 -10.30 11.07
CA GLN A 7 -15.08 -9.96 9.91
C GLN A 7 -16.18 -8.95 10.27
N THR A 8 -16.63 -8.92 11.54
CA THR A 8 -17.77 -8.11 11.97
C THR A 8 -17.42 -7.18 13.13
N LYS A 9 -18.20 -6.10 13.30
CA LYS A 9 -18.04 -5.18 14.45
C LYS A 9 -18.21 -5.90 15.79
N ASP A 10 -19.15 -6.84 15.86
CA ASP A 10 -19.45 -7.59 17.09
C ASP A 10 -18.29 -8.50 17.51
N GLU A 11 -17.60 -9.14 16.57
CA GLU A 11 -16.40 -9.92 16.88
C GLU A 11 -15.28 -9.07 17.47
N VAL A 12 -15.09 -7.85 16.94
CA VAL A 12 -14.10 -6.91 17.47
C VAL A 12 -14.49 -6.45 18.88
N LEU A 13 -15.78 -6.16 19.11
CA LEU A 13 -16.29 -5.76 20.42
C LEU A 13 -16.20 -6.89 21.45
N ALA A 14 -16.48 -8.13 21.06
CA ALA A 14 -16.36 -9.30 21.93
C ALA A 14 -14.93 -9.46 22.44
N VAL A 15 -13.94 -9.32 21.56
CA VAL A 15 -12.53 -9.34 21.97
C VAL A 15 -12.19 -8.14 22.85
N ARG A 16 -12.71 -6.94 22.51
CA ARG A 16 -12.46 -5.72 23.28
C ARG A 16 -13.05 -5.79 24.70
N ALA A 17 -14.14 -6.52 24.91
CA ALA A 17 -14.73 -6.71 26.23
C ALA A 17 -13.78 -7.48 27.18
N GLU A 18 -12.99 -8.40 26.65
CA GLU A 18 -12.07 -9.24 27.41
C GLU A 18 -10.69 -8.62 27.63
N THR A 19 -10.32 -7.58 26.85
CA THR A 19 -8.99 -6.98 26.98
C THR A 19 -8.92 -5.52 26.55
N THR A 20 -8.04 -4.77 27.21
CA THR A 20 -7.82 -3.35 26.94
C THR A 20 -6.60 -3.08 26.05
N ILE A 21 -5.80 -4.09 25.72
CA ILE A 21 -4.58 -3.92 24.92
C ILE A 21 -4.89 -3.49 23.47
N PRO A 22 -3.96 -2.80 22.79
CA PRO A 22 -4.14 -2.42 21.39
C PRO A 22 -4.43 -3.61 20.46
N LEU A 23 -5.41 -3.45 19.58
CA LEU A 23 -5.79 -4.44 18.57
C LEU A 23 -5.22 -4.07 17.20
N ILE A 24 -4.83 -5.11 16.44
CA ILE A 24 -4.44 -5.03 15.03
C ILE A 24 -5.35 -5.96 14.25
N LEU A 25 -5.94 -5.50 13.14
CA LEU A 25 -6.77 -6.34 12.27
C LEU A 25 -6.00 -6.83 11.05
N GLY A 26 -6.14 -8.12 10.73
CA GLY A 26 -5.57 -8.76 9.55
C GLY A 26 -6.20 -8.32 8.23
N GLY A 27 -7.41 -7.78 8.29
CA GLY A 27 -8.12 -7.17 7.18
C GLY A 27 -9.11 -6.12 7.70
N ALA A 28 -9.31 -5.05 6.93
CA ALA A 28 -10.35 -4.06 7.15
C ALA A 28 -11.09 -3.80 5.84
N GLY A 29 -12.25 -4.44 5.71
CA GLY A 29 -13.16 -4.29 4.58
C GLY A 29 -14.60 -4.47 5.05
N GLY A 30 -15.57 -4.09 4.21
CA GLY A 30 -16.99 -4.16 4.57
C GLY A 30 -17.29 -3.36 5.84
N GLU A 31 -17.90 -4.01 6.84
CA GLU A 31 -18.27 -3.39 8.12
C GLU A 31 -17.05 -2.86 8.91
N LEU A 32 -15.88 -3.46 8.71
CA LEU A 32 -14.63 -3.07 9.35
C LEU A 32 -13.85 -2.01 8.55
N SER A 33 -14.53 -1.25 7.68
CA SER A 33 -13.95 -0.06 7.01
C SER A 33 -14.20 1.25 7.78
N ASP A 34 -15.04 1.22 8.81
CA ASP A 34 -15.39 2.37 9.64
C ASP A 34 -14.27 2.69 10.66
N LEU A 35 -13.40 3.63 10.30
CA LEU A 35 -12.23 4.00 11.11
C LEU A 35 -12.60 4.60 12.47
N ASP A 36 -13.73 5.31 12.58
CA ASP A 36 -14.17 5.90 13.85
C ASP A 36 -14.60 4.81 14.83
N PHE A 37 -15.40 3.85 14.35
CA PHE A 37 -15.73 2.65 15.13
C PHE A 37 -14.47 1.89 15.55
N LEU A 38 -13.58 1.59 14.60
CA LEU A 38 -12.36 0.83 14.87
C LEU A 38 -11.48 1.51 15.93
N GLY A 39 -11.28 2.82 15.81
CA GLY A 39 -10.53 3.61 16.78
C GLY A 39 -11.13 3.54 18.19
N LYS A 40 -12.47 3.67 18.30
CA LYS A 40 -13.21 3.54 19.56
C LYS A 40 -13.16 2.13 20.14
N ALA A 41 -13.17 1.10 19.29
CA ALA A 41 -13.05 -0.30 19.67
C ALA A 41 -11.62 -0.73 20.05
N GLY A 42 -10.64 0.19 20.05
CA GLY A 42 -9.26 -0.08 20.47
C GLY A 42 -8.36 -0.63 19.37
N VAL A 43 -8.81 -0.63 18.11
CA VAL A 43 -8.00 -0.98 16.95
C VAL A 43 -7.06 0.18 16.62
N LYS A 44 -5.76 -0.12 16.51
CA LYS A 44 -4.71 0.87 16.21
C LYS A 44 -4.13 0.72 14.82
N VAL A 45 -4.20 -0.48 14.25
CA VAL A 45 -3.76 -0.77 12.89
C VAL A 45 -4.77 -1.71 12.26
N ALA A 46 -5.19 -1.41 11.03
CA ALA A 46 -6.06 -2.28 10.26
C ALA A 46 -5.45 -2.47 8.87
N LEU A 47 -5.08 -3.71 8.54
CA LEU A 47 -4.43 -4.02 7.28
C LEU A 47 -5.45 -3.94 6.13
N GLN A 48 -5.06 -3.33 5.02
CA GLN A 48 -5.91 -3.15 3.83
C GLN A 48 -5.61 -4.20 2.74
N GLY A 49 -5.11 -5.38 3.14
CA GLY A 49 -4.69 -6.43 2.23
C GLY A 49 -3.42 -6.10 1.42
N HIS A 50 -3.19 -6.86 0.35
CA HIS A 50 -1.98 -6.80 -0.48
C HIS A 50 -2.18 -5.98 -1.77
N LEU A 51 -2.95 -4.90 -1.70
CA LEU A 51 -3.41 -4.17 -2.89
C LEU A 51 -2.27 -3.56 -3.71
N SER A 52 -1.20 -3.08 -3.07
CA SER A 52 -0.03 -2.54 -3.77
C SER A 52 0.64 -3.58 -4.68
N PHE A 53 0.72 -4.83 -4.22
CA PHE A 53 1.27 -5.92 -5.01
C PHE A 53 0.37 -6.26 -6.20
N GLN A 54 -0.94 -6.39 -5.97
CA GLN A 54 -1.90 -6.63 -7.06
C GLN A 54 -1.89 -5.51 -8.11
N ALA A 55 -1.83 -4.25 -7.66
CA ALA A 55 -1.73 -3.09 -8.54
C ALA A 55 -0.44 -3.12 -9.38
N SER A 56 0.70 -3.50 -8.79
CA SER A 56 1.96 -3.64 -9.54
C SER A 56 1.90 -4.73 -10.61
N ILE A 57 1.27 -5.87 -10.31
CA ILE A 57 1.07 -6.96 -11.30
C ILE A 57 0.27 -6.44 -12.49
N LYS A 58 -0.85 -5.75 -12.22
CA LYS A 58 -1.70 -5.20 -13.28
C LYS A 58 -0.95 -4.18 -14.13
N ALA A 59 -0.23 -3.24 -13.52
CA ALA A 59 0.53 -2.22 -14.23
C ALA A 59 1.59 -2.84 -15.16
N VAL A 60 2.33 -3.86 -14.67
CA VAL A 60 3.30 -4.59 -15.49
C VAL A 60 2.61 -5.34 -16.63
N TYR A 61 1.51 -6.04 -16.36
CA TYR A 61 0.75 -6.76 -17.37
C TYR A 61 0.26 -5.83 -18.49
N ASP A 62 -0.41 -4.73 -18.12
CA ASP A 62 -0.98 -3.78 -19.07
C ASP A 62 0.12 -3.16 -19.95
N THR A 63 1.24 -2.75 -19.35
CA THR A 63 2.40 -2.20 -20.08
C THR A 63 2.94 -3.21 -21.10
N MET A 64 3.16 -4.45 -20.68
CA MET A 64 3.67 -5.51 -21.56
C MET A 64 2.66 -5.90 -22.65
N LYS A 65 1.36 -5.84 -22.35
CA LYS A 65 0.29 -6.10 -23.31
C LYS A 65 0.23 -5.00 -24.38
N SER A 66 0.30 -3.73 -23.99
CA SER A 66 0.34 -2.61 -24.94
C SER A 66 1.53 -2.69 -25.89
N LEU A 67 2.73 -2.96 -25.36
CA LEU A 67 3.93 -3.15 -26.20
C LEU A 67 3.78 -4.33 -27.17
N ARG A 68 3.22 -5.44 -26.70
CA ARG A 68 2.94 -6.62 -27.54
C ARG A 68 1.94 -6.32 -28.66
N ASP A 69 0.96 -5.47 -28.39
CA ASP A 69 -0.10 -5.09 -29.34
C ASP A 69 0.36 -3.98 -30.31
N GLY A 70 1.63 -3.54 -30.23
CA GLY A 70 2.25 -2.60 -31.16
C GLY A 70 2.12 -1.12 -30.79
N VAL A 71 1.71 -0.80 -29.56
CA VAL A 71 1.71 0.58 -29.06
C VAL A 71 3.14 1.11 -29.01
N SER A 72 3.38 2.30 -29.55
CA SER A 72 4.69 2.95 -29.49
C SER A 72 5.08 3.22 -28.03
N PRO A 73 6.35 2.98 -27.62
CA PRO A 73 6.80 3.29 -26.26
C PRO A 73 6.57 4.75 -25.84
N GLY A 74 6.58 5.68 -26.81
CA GLY A 74 6.33 7.11 -26.58
C GLY A 74 4.88 7.40 -26.15
N ASP A 75 3.93 6.53 -26.49
CA ASP A 75 2.51 6.73 -26.19
C ASP A 75 2.09 6.13 -24.84
N LEU A 76 3.03 5.51 -24.10
CA LEU A 76 2.78 4.88 -22.79
C LEU A 76 2.97 5.83 -21.60
N GLN A 77 3.35 7.09 -21.81
CA GLN A 77 3.78 7.99 -20.73
C GLN A 77 2.75 8.12 -19.59
N ASP A 78 1.46 8.14 -19.91
CA ASP A 78 0.38 8.24 -18.92
C ASP A 78 0.28 7.00 -18.00
N ASN A 79 0.82 5.86 -18.44
CA ASN A 79 0.86 4.60 -17.68
C ASN A 79 2.17 4.41 -16.91
N LEU A 80 3.14 5.31 -17.04
CA LEU A 80 4.47 5.20 -16.43
C LEU A 80 4.63 6.20 -15.28
N ALA A 81 5.55 5.87 -14.36
CA ALA A 81 5.96 6.82 -13.33
C ALA A 81 6.65 8.03 -13.99
N SER A 82 6.31 9.24 -13.52
CA SER A 82 6.98 10.45 -13.97
C SER A 82 8.47 10.42 -13.63
N SER A 83 9.29 11.15 -14.39
CA SER A 83 10.72 11.31 -14.08
C SER A 83 10.94 11.84 -12.66
N ALA A 84 10.15 12.83 -12.24
CA ALA A 84 10.20 13.37 -10.88
C ALA A 84 9.91 12.31 -9.81
N LEU A 85 8.91 11.45 -10.03
CA LEU A 85 8.60 10.36 -9.10
C LEU A 85 9.74 9.33 -9.07
N MET A 86 10.28 8.96 -10.24
CA MET A 86 11.41 8.04 -10.35
C MET A 86 12.64 8.58 -9.61
N ASP A 87 12.96 9.86 -9.78
CA ASP A 87 14.09 10.50 -9.11
C ASP A 87 13.92 10.50 -7.59
N GLN A 88 12.72 10.79 -7.10
CA GLN A 88 12.41 10.76 -5.67
C GLN A 88 12.52 9.35 -5.10
N VAL A 89 11.88 8.34 -5.71
CA VAL A 89 11.83 6.98 -5.15
C VAL A 89 13.16 6.23 -5.28
N THR A 90 14.03 6.66 -6.20
CA THR A 90 15.40 6.15 -6.34
C THR A 90 16.43 6.98 -5.59
N ARG A 91 16.01 8.06 -4.90
CA ARG A 91 16.88 8.98 -4.14
C ARG A 91 18.03 9.55 -4.99
N ARG A 92 17.72 9.98 -6.21
CA ARG A 92 18.73 10.51 -7.16
C ARG A 92 19.53 11.67 -6.56
N SER A 93 18.89 12.56 -5.79
CA SER A 93 19.55 13.71 -5.15
C SER A 93 20.67 13.26 -4.22
N ASP A 94 20.38 12.30 -3.34
CA ASP A 94 21.31 11.80 -2.33
C ASP A 94 22.49 11.11 -3.02
N TYR A 95 22.20 10.29 -4.04
CA TYR A 95 23.24 9.64 -4.83
C TYR A 95 24.15 10.65 -5.53
N SER A 96 23.59 11.71 -6.10
CA SER A 96 24.35 12.77 -6.78
C SER A 96 25.21 13.55 -5.78
N GLN A 97 24.66 13.88 -4.61
CA GLN A 97 25.40 14.52 -3.54
C GLN A 97 26.59 13.66 -3.10
N TRP A 98 26.36 12.39 -2.78
CA TRP A 98 27.42 11.49 -2.36
C TRP A 98 28.48 11.28 -3.45
N THR A 99 28.08 11.27 -4.72
CA THR A 99 29.04 11.21 -5.83
C THR A 99 29.98 12.41 -5.81
N ASN A 100 29.44 13.62 -5.64
CA ASN A 100 30.27 14.84 -5.54
C ASN A 100 31.15 14.83 -4.28
N ASP A 101 30.59 14.46 -3.14
CA ASP A 101 31.28 14.52 -1.84
C ASP A 101 32.42 13.49 -1.74
N PHE A 102 32.28 12.33 -2.39
CA PHE A 102 33.20 11.20 -2.19
C PHE A 102 33.97 10.75 -3.43
N LEU A 103 33.55 11.10 -4.65
CA LEU A 103 34.17 10.64 -5.90
C LEU A 103 34.75 11.76 -6.79
N GLY A 104 34.36 13.01 -6.58
CA GLY A 104 34.87 14.19 -7.32
C GLY A 104 34.07 14.50 -8.57
#